data_AF-A0A1A9HV59-F1
#
_entry.id   AF-A0A1A9HV59-F1
#
_cell.length_a   1.000
_cell.length_b   1.000
_cell.length_c   1.000
_cell.angle_alpha   90.00
_cell.angle_beta   90.00
_cell.angle_gamma   90.00
#
_symmetry.space_group_name_H-M   'P 1'
#
loop_
_entity.id
_entity.type
_entity.pdbx_description
1 polymer ?
#
loop_
_entity_poly.entity_id
_entity_poly.type
_entity_poly.pdbx_seq_one_letter_code
_entity_poly.pdbx_strand_id
1 'polypeptide(L)'
;MRLRILSEDTIRFDIAEGPFAKVEEVKFKATLIRPGLFLVTWVEGSGATVVHVEDFAQGRLYSNATVPDGTFLRMEGALRVVDTATETETI
;
A
#
# COMPACT_ATOMS: atom_id res chain seq x y z
N MET A 1 0.41 7.08 -4.00
CA MET A 1 -0.45 5.88 -3.93
C MET A 1 -1.43 6.05 -2.80
N ARG A 2 -2.66 5.55 -2.97
CA ARG A 2 -3.67 5.47 -1.91
C ARG A 2 -4.03 4.02 -1.65
N LEU A 3 -4.16 3.67 -0.37
CA LEU A 3 -4.61 2.37 0.09
C LEU A 3 -6.00 2.50 0.73
N ARG A 4 -6.90 1.57 0.43
CA ARG A 4 -8.23 1.44 1.05
C ARG A 4 -8.42 0.00 1.50
N ILE A 5 -8.59 -0.18 2.81
CA ILE A 5 -8.92 -1.48 3.39
C ILE A 5 -10.40 -1.74 3.15
N LEU A 6 -10.74 -2.78 2.40
CA LEU A 6 -12.12 -3.12 2.04
C LEU A 6 -12.70 -4.18 2.98
N SER A 7 -11.85 -5.08 3.47
CA SER A 7 -12.18 -6.12 4.46
C SER A 7 -10.92 -6.47 5.26
N GLU A 8 -11.02 -7.45 6.16
CA GLU A 8 -9.89 -7.98 6.93
C GLU A 8 -8.71 -8.43 6.06
N ASP A 9 -8.98 -8.94 4.86
CA ASP A 9 -7.99 -9.58 4.00
C ASP A 9 -7.89 -8.95 2.61
N THR A 10 -8.69 -7.92 2.31
CA THR A 10 -8.75 -7.31 0.98
C THR A 10 -8.42 -5.82 1.05
N ILE A 11 -7.48 -5.40 0.23
CA ILE A 11 -7.05 -4.01 0.08
C ILE A 11 -7.16 -3.59 -1.37
N ARG A 12 -7.63 -2.36 -1.60
CA ARG A 12 -7.56 -1.67 -2.88
C ARG A 12 -6.43 -0.68 -2.84
N PHE A 13 -5.50 -0.76 -3.79
CA PHE A 13 -4.50 0.28 -3.99
C PHE A 13 -4.77 1.06 -5.28
N ASP A 14 -4.36 2.32 -5.27
CA ASP A 14 -4.55 3.28 -6.35
C ASP A 14 -3.24 4.03 -6.58
N ILE A 15 -2.59 3.76 -7.72
CA ILE A 15 -1.40 4.44 -8.20
C ILE A 15 -1.85 5.35 -9.34
N ALA A 16 -1.95 6.65 -9.07
CA ALA A 16 -2.54 7.61 -10.00
C ALA A 16 -1.72 7.83 -11.28
N GLU A 17 -0.38 7.82 -11.17
CA GLU A 17 0.52 8.24 -12.25
C GLU A 17 1.82 7.42 -12.28
N GLY A 18 2.53 7.50 -13.40
CA GLY A 18 3.81 6.82 -13.63
C GLY A 18 3.68 5.49 -14.36
N PRO A 19 4.80 4.80 -14.62
CA PRO A 19 4.82 3.55 -15.41
C PRO A 19 4.09 2.38 -14.75
N PHE A 20 3.78 2.50 -13.45
CA PHE A 20 3.03 1.51 -12.68
C PHE A 20 1.63 2.01 -12.30
N ALA A 21 1.10 3.03 -12.97
CA ALA A 21 -0.24 3.56 -12.72
C ALA A 21 -1.30 2.48 -12.93
N LYS A 22 -2.09 2.19 -11.89
CA LYS A 22 -3.20 1.22 -11.91
C LYS A 22 -4.00 1.29 -10.62
N VAL A 23 -5.17 0.67 -10.67
CA VAL A 23 -6.03 0.39 -9.52
C VAL A 23 -6.26 -1.11 -9.45
N GLU A 24 -6.07 -1.70 -8.28
CA GLU A 24 -6.21 -3.15 -8.12
C GLU A 24 -6.67 -3.50 -6.70
N GLU A 25 -7.46 -4.56 -6.60
CA GLU A 25 -7.88 -5.19 -5.35
C GLU A 25 -7.13 -6.50 -5.18
N VAL A 26 -6.48 -6.66 -4.04
CA VAL A 26 -5.62 -7.81 -3.77
C VAL A 26 -5.86 -8.34 -2.36
N LYS A 27 -5.57 -9.63 -2.19
CA LYS A 27 -5.45 -10.20 -0.85
C LYS A 27 -4.15 -9.72 -0.22
N PHE A 28 -4.25 -9.27 1.02
CA PHE A 28 -3.09 -8.78 1.78
C PHE A 28 -3.01 -9.42 3.15
N LYS A 29 -1.85 -9.25 3.78
CA LYS A 29 -1.64 -9.57 5.19
C LYS A 29 -1.02 -8.36 5.87
N ALA A 30 -1.62 -7.94 6.98
CA ALA A 30 -1.00 -7.01 7.91
C ALA A 30 -0.54 -7.77 9.16
N THR A 31 0.72 -7.59 9.54
CA THR A 31 1.28 -8.13 10.78
C THR A 31 1.73 -6.95 11.65
N LEU A 32 1.17 -6.84 12.85
CA LEU A 32 1.61 -5.88 13.85
C LEU A 32 3.00 -6.27 14.35
N ILE A 33 4.00 -5.41 14.15
CA ILE A 33 5.36 -5.63 14.70
C ILE A 33 5.44 -5.08 16.12
N ARG A 34 4.95 -3.86 16.31
CA ARG A 34 4.81 -3.14 17.59
C ARG A 34 3.69 -2.11 17.45
N PRO A 35 3.16 -1.51 18.54
CA PRO A 35 2.15 -0.47 18.43
C PRO A 35 2.53 0.62 17.43
N GLY A 36 1.65 0.86 16.44
CA GLY A 36 1.86 1.84 15.38
C GLY A 36 2.81 1.44 14.25
N LEU A 37 3.31 0.19 14.22
CA LEU A 37 4.20 -0.30 13.15
C LEU A 37 3.70 -1.61 12.58
N PHE A 38 3.40 -1.62 11.28
CA PHE A 38 2.86 -2.78 10.59
C PHE A 38 3.77 -3.21 9.44
N LEU A 39 3.92 -4.52 9.30
CA LEU A 39 4.39 -5.16 8.07
C LEU A 39 3.17 -5.52 7.22
N VAL A 40 3.06 -4.93 6.03
CA VAL A 40 1.95 -5.18 5.12
C VAL A 40 2.47 -5.80 3.84
N THR A 41 1.91 -6.93 3.41
CA THR A 41 2.40 -7.67 2.24
C THR A 41 1.26 -8.13 1.35
N TRP A 42 1.49 -8.14 0.04
CA TRP A 42 0.59 -8.75 -0.94
C TRP A 42 1.35 -9.17 -2.20
N VAL A 43 0.64 -9.90 -3.05
CA VAL A 43 1.06 -10.22 -4.42
C VAL A 43 0.00 -9.66 -5.36
N GLU A 44 0.44 -8.89 -6.36
CA GLU A 44 -0.43 -8.36 -7.40
C GLU A 44 -0.76 -9.44 -8.43
N GLY A 45 -1.85 -9.28 -9.20
CA GLY A 45 -2.23 -10.18 -10.28
C GLY A 45 -1.18 -10.28 -11.39
N SER A 46 -0.28 -9.29 -11.49
CA SER A 46 0.91 -9.34 -12.37
C SER A 46 1.97 -10.34 -11.92
N GLY A 47 1.91 -10.82 -10.68
CA GLY A 47 2.97 -11.58 -10.01
C GLY A 47 3.99 -10.72 -9.26
N ALA A 48 3.86 -9.39 -9.29
CA ALA A 48 4.71 -8.52 -8.48
C ALA A 48 4.45 -8.74 -6.99
N THR A 49 5.52 -8.80 -6.19
CA THR A 49 5.43 -8.92 -4.73
C THR A 49 5.68 -7.57 -4.09
N VAL A 50 4.86 -7.17 -3.12
CA VAL A 50 5.01 -5.91 -2.41
C VAL A 50 5.13 -6.14 -0.90
N VAL A 51 6.10 -5.46 -0.28
CA VAL A 51 6.34 -5.44 1.16
C VAL A 51 6.43 -4.01 1.64
N HIS A 52 5.54 -3.67 2.56
CA HIS A 52 5.44 -2.38 3.20
C HIS A 52 5.84 -2.46 4.67
N VAL A 53 6.56 -1.44 5.13
CA VAL A 53 6.62 -1.08 6.55
C VAL A 53 5.88 0.24 6.71
N GLU A 54 4.76 0.19 7.42
CA GLU A 54 3.90 1.35 7.70
C GLU A 54 4.11 1.78 9.15
N ASP A 55 4.87 2.86 9.34
CA ASP A 55 5.12 3.47 10.64
C ASP A 55 4.16 4.64 10.85
N PHE A 56 3.04 4.35 11.51
CA PHE A 56 2.02 5.34 11.87
C PHE A 56 2.49 6.31 12.95
N ALA A 57 3.44 5.90 13.80
CA ALA A 57 3.99 6.77 14.83
C ALA A 57 4.88 7.87 14.24
N GLN A 58 5.57 7.58 13.14
CA GLN A 58 6.41 8.54 12.42
C GLN A 58 5.76 9.12 11.15
N GLY A 59 4.59 8.63 10.75
CA GLY A 59 3.95 9.02 9.50
C GLY A 59 4.81 8.70 8.28
N ARG A 60 5.45 7.52 8.26
CA ARG A 60 6.32 7.07 7.17
C ARG A 60 5.90 5.72 6.61
N LEU A 61 6.08 5.57 5.30
CA LEU A 61 5.90 4.32 4.56
C LEU A 61 7.22 3.98 3.87
N TYR A 62 7.66 2.73 4.04
CA TYR A 62 8.74 2.14 3.26
C TYR A 62 8.14 1.03 2.41
N SER A 63 8.30 1.10 1.10
CA SER A 63 7.75 0.14 0.15
C SER A 63 8.87 -0.52 -0.64
N ASN A 64 8.84 -1.84 -0.68
CA ASN A 64 9.74 -2.66 -1.47
C ASN A 64 8.90 -3.50 -2.42
N ALA A 65 9.16 -3.40 -3.71
CA ALA A 65 8.43 -4.15 -4.72
C ALA A 65 9.40 -4.91 -5.62
N THR A 66 9.10 -6.18 -5.88
CA THR A 66 9.77 -6.99 -6.90
C THR A 66 8.79 -7.18 -8.04
N VAL A 67 9.07 -6.57 -9.19
CA VAL A 67 8.23 -6.75 -10.39
C VAL A 67 8.59 -8.07 -11.10
N PRO A 68 7.76 -8.57 -12.03
CA PRO A 68 7.92 -9.93 -12.59
C PRO A 68 9.25 -10.19 -13.30
N ASP A 69 9.92 -9.16 -13.81
CA ASP A 69 11.24 -9.28 -14.45
C ASP A 69 12.40 -9.38 -13.43
N GLY A 70 12.10 -9.36 -12.13
CA GLY A 70 13.06 -9.42 -11.04
C GLY A 70 13.62 -8.06 -10.63
N THR A 71 13.23 -6.97 -11.27
CA THR A 71 13.63 -5.62 -10.86
C THR A 71 13.11 -5.32 -9.45
N PHE A 72 14.03 -4.87 -8.59
CA PHE A 72 13.73 -4.58 -7.19
C PHE A 72 13.68 -3.07 -6.94
N LEU A 73 12.47 -2.59 -6.66
CA LEU A 73 12.16 -1.18 -6.41
C LEU A 73 12.13 -0.92 -4.90
N ARG A 74 12.77 0.17 -4.47
CA ARG A 74 12.74 0.66 -3.10
C ARG A 74 12.22 2.08 -3.10
N MET A 75 11.14 2.31 -2.37
CA MET A 75 10.43 3.59 -2.33
C MET A 75 10.14 3.95 -0.87
N GLU A 76 10.05 5.24 -0.62
CA GLU A 76 9.75 5.77 0.70
C GLU A 76 8.90 7.03 0.56
N GLY A 77 7.98 7.23 1.49
CA GLY A 77 7.10 8.39 1.46
C GLY A 77 6.47 8.71 2.81
N ALA A 78 5.78 9.84 2.86
CA ALA A 78 4.93 10.19 3.99
C ALA A 78 3.68 9.30 4.01
N LEU A 79 3.32 8.82 5.19
CA LEU A 79 2.09 8.09 5.47
C LEU A 79 1.10 9.05 6.14
N ARG A 80 -0.13 9.10 5.62
CA ARG A 80 -1.23 9.87 6.20
C ARG A 80 -2.49 9.02 6.18
N VAL A 81 -3.16 8.93 7.33
CA VAL A 81 -4.49 8.34 7.43
C VAL A 81 -5.50 9.37 6.96
N VAL A 82 -6.36 8.97 6.04
CA VAL A 82 -7.44 9.80 5.51
C VAL A 82 -8.75 9.16 5.95
N ASP A 83 -9.58 9.94 6.66
CA ASP A 83 -10.93 9.51 6.98
C ASP A 83 -11.83 9.70 5.76
N THR A 84 -12.40 8.61 5.27
CA THR A 84 -13.30 8.58 4.12
C THR A 84 -14.62 9.29 4.39
N ALA A 85 -14.99 9.56 5.64
CA ALA A 85 -16.18 10.34 5.98
C ALA A 85 -16.04 11.85 5.71
N THR A 86 -14.81 12.34 5.55
CA THR A 86 -14.51 13.77 5.29
C THR A 86 -14.10 14.08 3.86
N GLU A 87 -14.13 13.08 2.98
CA GLU A 87 -13.74 13.27 1.60
C GLU A 87 -14.97 13.62 0.75
N THR A 88 -15.27 14.92 0.67
CA THR A 88 -16.21 15.43 -0.33
C THR A 88 -15.61 15.16 -1.71
N GLU A 89 -16.17 14.19 -2.43
CA GLU A 89 -15.92 13.99 -3.86
C GLU A 89 -16.15 15.33 -4.58
N THR A 90 -15.07 15.95 -5.02
CA THR A 90 -15.17 17.01 -6.03
C THR A 90 -15.17 16.30 -7.37
N ILE A 91 -16.33 16.37 -8.04
CA ILE A 91 -16.65 15.88 -9.39
C ILE A 91 -15.68 16.48 -10.41
#